data_AF-A0A354H0M3-F1
#
_entry.id   AF-A0A354H0M3-F1
#
_cell.length_a   1.000
_cell.length_b   1.000
_cell.length_c   1.000
_cell.angle_alpha   90.00
_cell.angle_beta   90.00
_cell.angle_gamma   90.00
#
_symmetry.space_group_name_H-M   'P 1'
#
loop_
_entity.id
_entity.type
_entity.pdbx_description
1 polymer ?
#
loop_
_entity_poly.entity_id
_entity_poly.type
_entity_poly.pdbx_seq_one_letter_code
_entity_poly.pdbx_strand_id
1 'polypeptide(L)'
;MEKHLQELFPDAMQFFQKLQDLKGEEREKEHKAYQKKVGEKLTAVLKETLKEEQLKRVRQLELQQVGAVVLLNGDDESGKDLKITDEQRKQFMAVIQDLQKKVAPLIKEAQSGGNHEEIRSKVMKIKKEHLDQIVALLTDAQKKQWQEMLGKTLDLDE
;
A
#
# COMPACT_ATOMS: atom_id res chain seq x y z
N MET A 1 -4.47 23.80 4.63
CA MET A 1 -3.57 22.82 5.27
C MET A 1 -3.76 22.74 6.78
N GLU A 2 -3.62 23.84 7.52
CA GLU A 2 -3.69 23.83 9.01
C GLU A 2 -5.02 23.31 9.56
N LYS A 3 -6.16 23.73 9.00
CA LYS A 3 -7.49 23.24 9.39
C LYS A 3 -7.65 21.72 9.18
N HIS A 4 -7.16 21.19 8.06
CA HIS A 4 -7.22 19.76 7.76
C HIS A 4 -6.39 18.93 8.75
N LEU A 5 -5.22 19.44 9.16
CA LEU A 5 -4.36 18.79 10.16
C LEU A 5 -4.97 18.84 11.57
N GLN A 6 -5.62 19.95 11.93
CA GLN A 6 -6.32 20.09 13.21
C GLN A 6 -7.50 19.11 13.35
N GLU A 7 -8.15 18.75 12.25
CA GLU A 7 -9.26 17.77 12.24
C GLU A 7 -8.77 16.31 12.21
N LEU A 8 -7.60 16.04 11.63
CA LEU A 8 -7.04 14.69 11.47
C LEU A 8 -6.66 14.03 12.80
N PHE A 9 -6.04 14.78 13.72
CA PHE A 9 -5.58 14.24 15.00
C PHE A 9 -6.72 13.77 15.92
N PRO A 10 -7.77 14.59 16.18
CA PRO A 10 -8.92 14.14 16.96
C PRO A 10 -9.67 12.97 16.32
N ASP A 11 -9.84 12.99 14.99
CA ASP A 11 -10.51 11.91 14.23
C ASP A 11 -9.74 10.58 14.38
N ALA A 12 -8.40 10.63 14.28
CA ALA A 12 -7.55 9.46 14.50
C ALA A 12 -7.61 8.94 15.94
N MET A 13 -7.59 9.83 16.94
CA MET A 13 -7.73 9.41 18.34
C MET A 13 -9.07 8.71 18.60
N GLN A 14 -10.18 9.28 18.12
CA GLN A 14 -11.50 8.67 18.26
C GLN A 14 -11.59 7.31 17.57
N PHE A 15 -11.00 7.18 16.37
CA PHE A 15 -10.91 5.90 15.67
C PHE A 15 -10.14 4.85 16.49
N PHE A 16 -8.94 5.19 16.98
CA PHE A 16 -8.15 4.25 17.78
C PHE A 16 -8.83 3.88 19.09
N GLN A 17 -9.53 4.81 19.74
CA GLN A 17 -10.34 4.51 20.93
C GLN A 17 -11.47 3.54 20.60
N LYS A 18 -12.23 3.78 19.53
CA LYS A 18 -13.30 2.88 19.07
C LYS A 18 -12.79 1.48 18.74
N LEU A 19 -11.58 1.36 18.19
CA LEU A 19 -10.97 0.06 17.89
C LEU A 19 -10.59 -0.76 19.12
N GLN A 20 -10.45 -0.15 20.31
CA GLN A 20 -10.09 -0.89 21.53
C GLN A 20 -11.21 -1.88 21.92
N ASP A 21 -12.46 -1.48 21.70
CA ASP A 21 -13.65 -2.26 22.07
C ASP A 21 -14.05 -3.28 21.00
N LEU A 22 -13.57 -3.11 19.76
CA LEU A 22 -13.94 -3.95 18.61
C LEU A 22 -12.98 -5.14 18.42
N LYS A 23 -13.55 -6.29 18.06
CA LYS A 23 -12.81 -7.52 17.73
C LYS A 23 -13.29 -8.12 16.40
N GLY A 24 -12.45 -9.01 15.84
CA GLY A 24 -12.81 -9.80 14.66
C GLY A 24 -13.26 -8.96 13.45
N GLU A 25 -14.34 -9.41 12.81
CA GLU A 25 -14.86 -8.83 11.57
C GLU A 25 -15.32 -7.37 11.72
N GLU A 26 -15.92 -7.00 12.87
CA GLU A 26 -16.34 -5.62 13.12
C GLU A 26 -15.14 -4.68 13.18
N ARG A 27 -14.05 -5.13 13.81
CA ARG A 27 -12.78 -4.38 13.86
C ARG A 27 -12.20 -4.21 12.47
N GLU A 28 -12.19 -5.27 11.65
CA GLU A 28 -11.69 -5.20 10.27
C GLU A 28 -12.51 -4.25 9.40
N LYS A 29 -13.84 -4.30 9.53
CA LYS A 29 -14.76 -3.41 8.81
C LYS A 29 -14.53 -1.96 9.18
N GLU A 30 -14.38 -1.66 10.47
CA GLU A 30 -14.10 -0.30 10.96
C GLU A 30 -12.74 0.20 10.45
N HIS A 31 -11.70 -0.66 10.48
CA HIS A 31 -10.39 -0.33 9.90
C HIS A 31 -10.49 0.03 8.41
N LYS A 32 -11.16 -0.79 7.61
CA LYS A 32 -11.33 -0.54 6.16
C LYS A 32 -12.10 0.76 5.90
N ALA A 33 -13.17 1.01 6.65
CA ALA A 33 -13.97 2.22 6.52
C ALA A 33 -13.15 3.48 6.85
N TYR A 34 -12.38 3.44 7.95
CA TYR A 34 -11.52 4.55 8.34
C TYR A 34 -10.38 4.78 7.35
N GLN A 35 -9.72 3.72 6.87
CA GLN A 35 -8.69 3.82 5.82
C GLN A 35 -9.22 4.52 4.58
N LYS A 36 -10.42 4.14 4.11
CA LYS A 36 -11.08 4.80 2.98
C LYS A 36 -11.35 6.28 3.26
N LYS A 37 -11.95 6.61 4.41
CA LYS A 37 -12.24 7.99 4.83
C LYS A 37 -10.98 8.86 4.85
N VAL A 38 -9.88 8.36 5.43
CA VAL A 38 -8.62 9.10 5.50
C VAL A 38 -7.98 9.24 4.12
N GLY A 39 -8.04 8.21 3.28
CA GLY A 39 -7.54 8.28 1.90
C GLY A 39 -8.27 9.33 1.06
N GLU A 40 -9.60 9.40 1.17
CA GLU A 40 -10.42 10.41 0.49
C GLU A 40 -10.09 11.83 0.98
N LYS A 41 -10.00 12.02 2.31
CA LYS A 41 -9.58 13.31 2.91
C LYS A 41 -8.19 13.72 2.42
N LEU A 42 -7.21 12.80 2.48
CA LEU A 42 -5.84 13.08 2.01
C LEU A 42 -5.85 13.49 0.54
N THR A 43 -6.60 12.78 -0.31
CA THR A 43 -6.73 13.10 -1.73
C THR A 43 -7.29 14.50 -1.96
N ALA A 44 -8.32 14.89 -1.20
CA ALA A 44 -8.89 16.25 -1.27
C ALA A 44 -7.87 17.31 -0.87
N VAL A 45 -7.15 17.12 0.25
CA VAL A 45 -6.11 18.06 0.71
C VAL A 45 -5.00 18.21 -0.32
N LEU A 46 -4.53 17.09 -0.91
CA LEU A 46 -3.49 17.11 -1.92
C LEU A 46 -3.95 17.87 -3.17
N LYS A 47 -5.19 17.66 -3.63
CA LYS A 47 -5.76 18.38 -4.78
C LYS A 47 -5.94 19.89 -4.52
N GLU A 48 -6.29 20.28 -3.30
CA GLU A 48 -6.42 21.69 -2.92
C GLU A 48 -5.06 22.41 -2.77
N THR A 49 -4.01 21.67 -2.43
CA THR A 49 -2.73 22.24 -2.01
C THR A 49 -1.65 22.16 -3.09
N LEU A 50 -1.64 21.08 -3.87
CA LEU A 50 -0.59 20.79 -4.84
C LEU A 50 -1.01 21.19 -6.25
N LYS A 51 -0.04 21.66 -7.05
CA LYS A 51 -0.20 21.79 -8.50
C LYS A 51 -0.34 20.40 -9.13
N GLU A 52 -0.93 20.32 -10.32
CA GLU A 52 -1.14 19.06 -11.03
C GLU A 52 0.15 18.23 -11.20
N GLU A 53 1.26 18.87 -11.55
CA GLU A 53 2.56 18.19 -11.67
C GLU A 53 3.08 17.63 -10.34
N GLN A 54 2.86 18.36 -9.25
CA GLN A 54 3.24 17.92 -7.90
C GLN A 54 2.35 16.76 -7.44
N LEU A 55 1.05 16.82 -7.72
CA LEU A 55 0.12 15.73 -7.43
C LEU A 55 0.51 14.46 -8.21
N LYS A 56 0.81 14.60 -9.51
CA LYS A 56 1.32 13.50 -10.34
C LYS A 56 2.61 12.92 -9.77
N ARG A 57 3.54 13.77 -9.32
CA ARG A 57 4.79 13.30 -8.73
C ARG A 57 4.56 12.58 -7.40
N VAL A 58 3.67 13.07 -6.54
CA VAL A 58 3.30 12.37 -5.30
C VAL A 58 2.72 11.00 -5.60
N ARG A 59 1.82 10.88 -6.60
CA ARG A 59 1.28 9.57 -7.00
C ARG A 59 2.37 8.63 -7.50
N GLN A 60 3.31 9.10 -8.32
CA GLN A 60 4.46 8.30 -8.76
C GLN A 60 5.28 7.78 -7.57
N LEU A 61 5.57 8.63 -6.59
CA LEU A 61 6.31 8.25 -5.39
C LEU A 61 5.55 7.27 -4.50
N GLU A 62 4.25 7.45 -4.35
CA GLU A 62 3.38 6.50 -3.66
C GLU A 62 3.44 5.12 -4.33
N LEU A 63 3.34 5.06 -5.66
CA LEU A 63 3.45 3.81 -6.41
C LEU A 63 4.84 3.17 -6.28
N GLN A 64 5.91 3.96 -6.24
CA GLN A 64 7.26 3.45 -6.00
C GLN A 64 7.42 2.88 -4.58
N GLN A 65 6.81 3.51 -3.57
CA GLN A 65 6.90 3.07 -2.17
C GLN A 65 6.02 1.85 -1.88
N VAL A 66 4.78 1.87 -2.36
CA VAL A 66 3.79 0.81 -2.14
C VAL A 66 4.11 -0.39 -3.03
N GLY A 67 4.50 -0.14 -4.28
CA GLY A 67 4.83 -1.16 -5.28
C GLY A 67 3.60 -1.87 -5.83
N ALA A 68 3.81 -3.04 -6.43
CA ALA A 68 2.78 -3.80 -7.14
C ALA A 68 1.64 -4.33 -6.26
N VAL A 69 1.74 -4.20 -4.93
CA VAL A 69 0.65 -4.56 -4.00
C VAL A 69 -0.59 -3.71 -4.24
N VAL A 70 -0.42 -2.49 -4.78
CA VAL A 70 -1.55 -1.60 -5.10
C VAL A 70 -2.52 -2.22 -6.13
N LEU A 71 -2.02 -3.11 -6.99
CA LEU A 71 -2.78 -3.75 -8.07
C LEU A 71 -3.80 -4.78 -7.58
N LEU A 72 -3.68 -5.23 -6.32
CA LEU A 72 -4.60 -6.17 -5.69
C LEU A 72 -5.94 -5.52 -5.36
N ASN A 73 -5.94 -4.23 -5.06
CA ASN A 73 -7.13 -3.49 -4.70
C ASN A 73 -7.90 -3.11 -5.97
N GLY A 74 -9.01 -3.80 -6.25
CA GLY A 74 -9.78 -3.59 -7.49
C GLY A 74 -10.37 -2.19 -7.65
N ASP A 75 -10.51 -1.47 -6.53
CA ASP A 75 -11.00 -0.10 -6.52
C ASP A 75 -9.91 0.95 -6.72
N ASP A 76 -8.63 0.57 -6.60
CA ASP A 76 -7.51 1.49 -6.79
C ASP A 76 -7.38 1.90 -8.26
N GLU A 77 -7.10 3.18 -8.49
CA GLU A 77 -6.98 3.77 -9.82
C GLU A 77 -5.94 3.03 -10.67
N SER A 78 -4.83 2.57 -10.08
CA SER A 78 -3.77 1.90 -10.82
C SER A 78 -4.17 0.51 -11.30
N GLY A 79 -4.98 -0.22 -10.54
CA GLY A 79 -5.57 -1.48 -11.00
C GLY A 79 -6.55 -1.27 -12.15
N LYS A 80 -7.32 -0.17 -12.13
CA LYS A 80 -8.26 0.20 -13.19
C LYS A 80 -7.55 0.67 -14.46
N ASP A 81 -6.54 1.51 -14.32
CA ASP A 81 -5.73 2.03 -15.44
C ASP A 81 -5.03 0.90 -16.20
N LEU A 82 -4.49 -0.08 -15.46
CA LEU A 82 -3.86 -1.27 -16.03
C LEU A 82 -4.88 -2.34 -16.47
N LYS A 83 -6.17 -2.12 -16.26
CA LYS A 83 -7.26 -3.04 -16.60
C LYS A 83 -6.98 -4.46 -16.07
N ILE A 84 -6.54 -4.54 -14.82
CA ILE A 84 -6.23 -5.82 -14.16
C ILE A 84 -7.48 -6.70 -14.16
N THR A 85 -7.37 -7.89 -14.75
CA THR A 85 -8.48 -8.83 -14.84
C THR A 85 -8.70 -9.57 -13.52
N ASP A 86 -9.88 -10.14 -13.34
CA ASP A 86 -10.17 -10.98 -12.17
C ASP A 86 -9.24 -12.20 -12.09
N GLU A 87 -8.82 -12.73 -13.24
CA GLU A 87 -7.89 -13.86 -13.29
C GLU A 87 -6.49 -13.45 -12.82
N GLN A 88 -5.98 -12.31 -13.31
CA GLN A 88 -4.72 -11.76 -12.80
C GLN A 88 -4.80 -11.47 -11.31
N ARG A 89 -5.93 -10.94 -10.83
CA ARG A 89 -6.15 -10.67 -9.40
C ARG A 89 -6.07 -11.94 -8.56
N LYS A 90 -6.66 -13.06 -9.03
CA LYS A 90 -6.54 -14.37 -8.35
C LYS A 90 -5.08 -14.84 -8.28
N GLN A 91 -4.32 -14.69 -9.37
CA GLN A 91 -2.90 -15.03 -9.40
C GLN A 91 -2.09 -14.16 -8.42
N PHE A 92 -2.36 -12.85 -8.37
CA PHE A 92 -1.71 -11.95 -7.41
C PHE A 92 -2.05 -12.34 -5.97
N MET A 93 -3.29 -12.71 -5.68
CA MET A 93 -3.70 -13.16 -4.35
C MET A 93 -2.92 -14.41 -3.91
N ALA A 94 -2.65 -15.36 -4.83
CA ALA A 94 -1.82 -16.52 -4.51
C ALA A 94 -0.38 -16.12 -4.14
N VAL A 95 0.21 -15.16 -4.86
CA VAL A 95 1.54 -14.61 -4.53
C VAL A 95 1.55 -13.95 -3.15
N ILE A 96 0.51 -13.20 -2.80
CA ILE A 96 0.41 -12.55 -1.49
C ILE A 96 0.20 -13.55 -0.36
N GLN A 97 -0.60 -14.58 -0.57
CA GLN A 97 -0.77 -15.65 0.42
C GLN A 97 0.57 -16.36 0.71
N ASP A 98 1.39 -16.58 -0.33
CA ASP A 98 2.74 -17.13 -0.15
C ASP A 98 3.67 -16.17 0.60
N LEU A 99 3.65 -14.88 0.24
CA LEU A 99 4.38 -13.83 0.96
C LEU A 99 4.01 -13.82 2.45
N GLN A 100 2.72 -13.84 2.77
CA GLN A 100 2.22 -13.86 4.16
C GLN A 100 2.72 -15.09 4.92
N LYS A 101 2.68 -16.28 4.31
CA LYS A 101 3.20 -17.52 4.92
C LYS A 101 4.69 -17.44 5.23
N LYS A 102 5.49 -16.81 4.36
CA LYS A 102 6.94 -16.65 4.55
C LYS A 102 7.31 -15.57 5.58
N VAL A 103 6.51 -14.50 5.66
CA VAL A 103 6.77 -13.38 6.58
C VAL A 103 6.23 -13.65 7.99
N ALA A 104 5.12 -14.36 8.14
CA ALA A 104 4.52 -14.68 9.44
C ALA A 104 5.51 -15.26 10.49
N PRO A 105 6.35 -16.27 10.19
CA PRO A 105 7.30 -16.79 11.16
C PRO A 105 8.36 -15.76 11.56
N LEU A 106 8.80 -14.90 10.62
CA LEU A 106 9.78 -13.85 10.87
C LEU A 106 9.23 -12.77 11.81
N ILE A 107 7.95 -12.42 11.66
CA ILE A 107 7.27 -11.49 12.59
C ILE A 107 7.22 -12.11 13.99
N LYS A 108 6.87 -13.39 14.09
CA LYS A 108 6.84 -14.09 15.40
C LYS A 108 8.23 -14.15 16.04
N GLU A 109 9.27 -14.37 15.25
CA GLU A 109 10.66 -14.34 15.70
C GLU A 109 11.05 -12.95 16.24
N ALA A 110 10.70 -11.88 15.54
CA ALA A 110 10.96 -10.51 16.00
C ALA A 110 10.26 -10.21 17.33
N GLN A 111 8.98 -10.62 17.46
CA GLN A 111 8.20 -10.46 18.69
C GLN A 111 8.75 -11.27 19.87
N SER A 112 9.49 -12.35 19.60
CA SER A 112 10.08 -13.21 20.63
C SER A 112 11.51 -12.80 21.01
N GLY A 113 11.96 -11.61 20.60
CA GLY A 113 13.28 -11.07 20.94
C GLY A 113 14.40 -11.40 19.94
N GLY A 114 14.06 -11.83 18.72
CA GLY A 114 15.03 -12.05 17.64
C GLY A 114 15.76 -10.79 17.17
N ASN A 115 16.77 -10.95 16.33
CA ASN A 115 17.51 -9.82 15.76
C ASN A 115 16.62 -9.05 14.77
N HIS A 116 16.14 -7.89 15.20
CA HIS A 116 15.18 -7.09 14.44
C HIS A 116 15.73 -6.58 13.11
N GLU A 117 17.03 -6.27 13.04
CA GLU A 117 17.65 -5.76 11.82
C GLU A 117 17.76 -6.84 10.75
N GLU A 118 18.25 -8.02 11.14
CA GLU A 118 18.36 -9.17 10.24
C GLU A 118 16.97 -9.61 9.75
N ILE A 119 16.00 -9.69 10.66
CA ILE A 119 14.61 -10.02 10.32
C ILE A 119 14.02 -9.00 9.35
N ARG A 120 14.21 -7.70 9.62
CA ARG A 120 13.74 -6.64 8.72
C ARG A 120 14.34 -6.80 7.32
N SER A 121 15.63 -7.06 7.21
CA SER A 121 16.31 -7.29 5.93
C SER A 121 15.71 -8.49 5.18
N LYS A 122 15.52 -9.63 5.86
CA LYS A 122 14.87 -10.82 5.29
C LYS A 122 13.44 -10.53 4.80
N VAL A 123 12.64 -9.86 5.62
CA VAL A 123 11.26 -9.49 5.25
C VAL A 123 11.24 -8.58 4.03
N MET A 124 12.14 -7.59 3.96
CA MET A 124 12.21 -6.69 2.80
C MET A 124 12.60 -7.43 1.53
N LYS A 125 13.57 -8.36 1.59
CA LYS A 125 13.96 -9.19 0.46
C LYS A 125 12.80 -10.06 -0.04
N ILE A 126 12.14 -10.78 0.87
CA ILE A 126 10.98 -11.62 0.54
C ILE A 126 9.87 -10.76 -0.08
N LYS A 127 9.55 -9.61 0.52
CA LYS A 127 8.55 -8.69 -0.02
C LYS A 127 8.90 -8.26 -1.45
N LYS A 128 10.13 -7.83 -1.69
CA LYS A 128 10.59 -7.42 -3.02
C LYS A 128 10.41 -8.53 -4.06
N GLU A 129 10.90 -9.74 -3.77
CA GLU A 129 10.79 -10.89 -4.66
C GLU A 129 9.33 -11.20 -5.05
N HIS A 130 8.40 -11.13 -4.10
CA HIS A 130 6.97 -11.41 -4.38
C HIS A 130 6.29 -10.26 -5.13
N LEU A 131 6.68 -9.01 -4.87
CA LEU A 131 6.18 -7.89 -5.66
C LEU A 131 6.67 -7.95 -7.11
N ASP A 132 7.91 -8.38 -7.33
CA ASP A 132 8.46 -8.59 -8.68
C ASP A 132 7.70 -9.72 -9.40
N GLN A 133 7.26 -10.76 -8.69
CA GLN A 133 6.39 -11.80 -9.26
C GLN A 133 5.02 -11.25 -9.70
N ILE A 134 4.43 -10.33 -8.94
CA ILE A 134 3.17 -9.67 -9.36
C ILE A 134 3.39 -8.88 -10.66
N VAL A 135 4.48 -8.13 -10.77
CA VAL A 135 4.83 -7.41 -12.01
C VAL A 135 5.07 -8.38 -13.17
N ALA A 136 5.69 -9.54 -12.91
CA ALA A 136 5.95 -10.55 -13.93
C ALA A 136 4.67 -11.13 -14.55
N LEU A 137 3.58 -11.21 -13.76
CA LEU A 137 2.25 -11.68 -14.17
C LEU A 137 1.45 -10.64 -14.98
N LEU A 138 1.94 -9.42 -15.11
CA LEU A 138 1.39 -8.43 -16.03
C LEU A 138 1.74 -8.79 -17.48
N THR A 139 0.85 -8.46 -18.41
CA THR A 139 1.14 -8.48 -19.84
C THR A 139 2.20 -7.44 -20.21
N ASP A 140 2.84 -7.56 -21.37
CA ASP A 140 3.88 -6.61 -21.78
C ASP A 140 3.36 -5.16 -21.89
N ALA A 141 2.13 -5.00 -22.38
CA ALA A 141 1.46 -3.70 -22.43
C ALA A 141 1.25 -3.11 -21.02
N GLN A 142 0.77 -3.93 -20.07
CA GLN A 142 0.58 -3.51 -18.68
C GLN A 142 1.93 -3.21 -18.00
N LYS A 143 2.98 -3.98 -18.26
CA LYS A 143 4.33 -3.71 -17.74
C LYS A 143 4.84 -2.36 -18.21
N LYS A 144 4.67 -2.05 -19.50
CA LYS A 144 5.08 -0.75 -20.06
C LYS A 144 4.32 0.39 -19.39
N GLN A 145 3.00 0.28 -19.29
CA GLN A 145 2.17 1.29 -18.64
C GLN A 145 2.51 1.43 -17.15
N TRP A 146 2.77 0.33 -16.45
CA TRP A 146 3.21 0.34 -15.05
C TRP A 146 4.51 1.12 -14.86
N GLN A 147 5.49 0.93 -15.75
CA GLN A 147 6.74 1.71 -15.72
C GLN A 147 6.50 3.21 -15.98
N GLU A 148 5.60 3.55 -16.90
CA GLU A 148 5.21 4.95 -17.16
C GLU A 148 4.53 5.58 -15.93
N MET A 149 3.70 4.81 -15.22
CA MET A 149 3.02 5.23 -13.99
C MET A 149 3.99 5.43 -12.82
N LEU A 150 5.06 4.63 -12.73
CA LEU A 150 6.11 4.82 -11.73
C LEU A 150 6.91 6.11 -11.97
N GLY A 151 7.08 6.52 -13.22
CA GLY A 151 7.85 7.71 -13.59
C GLY A 151 9.33 7.60 -13.20
N LYS A 152 9.99 8.75 -12.97
CA LYS A 152 11.42 8.78 -12.60
C LYS A 152 11.63 8.22 -11.19
N THR A 153 12.52 7.24 -11.03
CA THR A 153 12.93 6.72 -9.71
C THR A 153 13.40 7.85 -8.80
N LEU A 154 12.99 7.82 -7.53
CA LEU A 154 13.60 8.62 -6.49
C LEU A 154 14.81 7.87 -5.92
N ASP A 155 16.00 8.42 -6.14
CA ASP A 155 17.20 8.00 -5.44
C ASP A 155 17.30 8.80 -4.13
N LEU A 156 17.56 8.11 -3.02
CA LEU A 156 17.71 8.71 -1.69
C LEU A 156 19.15 8.59 -1.17
N ASP A 157 20.06 8.03 -1.98
CA ASP A 157 21.46 7.80 -1.63
C ASP A 157 22.41 8.91 -2.15
N GLU A 158 21.86 10.00 -2.74
CA GLU A 158 22.56 11.28 -3.04
C GLU A 158 22.36 12.31 -1.92
#